data_AF-M5F7A1-F1
#
_entry.id   AF-M5F7A1-F1
#
_cell.length_a   1.000
_cell.length_b   1.000
_cell.length_c   1.000
_cell.angle_alpha   90.00
_cell.angle_beta   90.00
_cell.angle_gamma   90.00
#
_symmetry.space_group_name_H-M   'P 1'
#
loop_
_entity.id
_entity.type
_entity.pdbx_description
1 polymer ?
#
loop_
_entity_poly.entity_id
_entity_poly.type
_entity_poly.pdbx_seq_one_letter_code
_entity_poly.pdbx_strand_id
1 'polypeptide(L)'
;MLKTLGAHGADAGLRIGDNEPYDWRQAVGYTLNRHGLEQGRPCLYLEVRNDLLSDPETFGLISQTLETSFATVAMSLWPKSAVAV
;
A
#
# COMPACT_ATOMS: atom_id res chain seq x y z
N MET A 1 4.79 -2.44 6.97
CA MET A 1 3.82 -2.03 5.94
C MET A 1 2.39 -2.34 6.38
N LEU A 2 1.95 -3.61 6.41
CA LEU A 2 0.55 -3.95 6.71
C LEU A 2 0.04 -3.43 8.07
N LYS A 3 0.88 -3.44 9.11
CA LYS A 3 0.50 -2.89 10.43
C LYS A 3 0.23 -1.38 10.39
N THR A 4 1.07 -0.62 9.68
CA THR A 4 0.93 0.83 9.54
C THR A 4 -0.31 1.19 8.73
N LEU A 5 -0.49 0.53 7.57
CA LEU A 5 -1.67 0.74 6.73
C LEU A 5 -2.96 0.28 7.44
N GLY A 6 -2.89 -0.82 8.20
CA GLY A 6 -4.00 -1.31 9.00
C GLY A 6 -4.43 -0.32 10.08
N ALA A 7 -3.48 0.30 10.77
CA ALA A 7 -3.77 1.31 11.79
C ALA A 7 -4.41 2.57 11.19
N HIS A 8 -3.77 3.19 10.19
CA HIS A 8 -4.31 4.39 9.54
C HIS A 8 -5.65 4.11 8.83
N GLY A 9 -5.79 2.92 8.23
CA GLY A 9 -7.04 2.49 7.63
C GLY A 9 -8.17 2.37 8.67
N ALA A 10 -7.91 1.76 9.82
CA ALA A 10 -8.88 1.66 10.90
C ALA A 10 -9.31 3.04 11.43
N ASP A 11 -8.36 3.97 11.60
CA ASP A 11 -8.63 5.35 12.01
C ASP A 11 -9.49 6.09 10.98
N ALA A 12 -9.31 5.79 9.70
CA ALA A 12 -10.11 6.30 8.58
C ALA A 12 -11.45 5.54 8.37
N GLY A 13 -11.78 4.54 9.19
CA GLY A 13 -12.98 3.73 9.04
C GLY A 13 -12.95 2.73 7.88
N LEU A 14 -11.76 2.43 7.35
CA LEU A 14 -11.54 1.50 6.23
C LEU A 14 -11.27 0.08 6.74
N ARG A 15 -11.84 -0.92 6.04
CA ARG A 15 -11.46 -2.33 6.24
C ARG A 15 -10.20 -2.63 5.43
N ILE A 16 -9.13 -3.03 6.10
CA ILE A 16 -7.88 -3.49 5.49
C ILE A 16 -7.80 -5.02 5.60
N GLY A 17 -7.64 -5.70 4.46
CA GLY A 17 -7.42 -7.15 4.38
C GLY A 17 -5.96 -7.48 4.07
N ASP A 18 -5.50 -8.65 4.50
CA ASP A 18 -4.20 -9.22 4.11
C ASP A 18 -4.44 -10.32 3.07
N ASN A 19 -4.00 -10.11 1.83
CA ASN A 19 -4.21 -11.07 0.74
C ASN A 19 -5.70 -11.43 0.53
N GLU A 20 -6.57 -10.45 0.74
CA GLU A 20 -8.01 -10.55 0.50
C GLU A 20 -8.46 -9.37 -0.37
N PRO A 21 -9.35 -9.58 -1.36
CA PRO A 21 -9.94 -10.87 -1.77
C PRO A 21 -8.99 -11.74 -2.61
N TYR A 22 -7.81 -11.23 -2.97
CA TYR A 22 -6.82 -11.94 -3.78
C TYR A 22 -5.54 -12.19 -3.00
N ASP A 23 -5.05 -13.43 -3.05
CA ASP A 23 -3.71 -13.78 -2.59
C ASP A 23 -2.72 -13.64 -3.76
N TRP A 24 -1.76 -12.72 -3.64
CA TRP A 24 -0.76 -12.49 -4.70
C TRP A 24 0.08 -13.74 -4.98
N ARG A 25 0.19 -14.66 -4.01
CA ARG A 25 0.93 -15.93 -4.16
C ARG A 25 0.19 -16.91 -5.07
N GLN A 26 -1.13 -16.73 -5.21
CA GLN A 26 -1.99 -17.53 -6.08
C GLN A 26 -2.30 -16.81 -7.39
N ALA A 27 -2.30 -15.48 -7.40
CA ALA A 27 -2.36 -14.69 -8.61
C ALA A 27 -1.05 -14.83 -9.40
N VAL A 28 -1.10 -14.70 -10.73
CA VAL A 28 0.10 -14.55 -11.56
C VAL A 28 0.71 -13.18 -11.28
N GLY A 29 1.36 -13.03 -10.12
CA GLY A 29 2.00 -11.81 -9.63
C GLY A 29 3.25 -11.44 -10.41
N TYR A 30 3.21 -11.56 -11.75
CA TYR A 30 4.36 -11.39 -12.64
C TYR A 30 5.06 -10.06 -12.40
N THR A 31 4.31 -8.95 -12.34
CA THR A 31 4.86 -7.62 -12.11
C THR A 31 5.58 -7.54 -10.76
N LEU A 32 4.95 -8.07 -9.71
CA LEU A 32 5.53 -8.08 -8.36
C LEU A 32 6.82 -8.91 -8.31
N ASN A 33 6.80 -10.09 -8.93
CA ASN A 33 7.94 -10.98 -8.93
C ASN A 33 9.10 -10.40 -9.77
N ARG A 34 8.84 -10.06 -11.03
CA ARG A 34 9.85 -9.65 -12.02
C ARG A 34 10.52 -8.32 -11.68
N HIS A 35 9.78 -7.38 -11.09
CA HIS A 35 10.26 -6.01 -10.84
C HIS A 35 10.53 -5.72 -9.37
N GLY A 36 9.93 -6.48 -8.45
CA GLY A 36 10.09 -6.32 -7.01
C GLY A 36 10.98 -7.40 -6.42
N LEU A 37 10.41 -8.61 -6.26
CA LEU A 37 11.01 -9.71 -5.48
C LEU A 37 12.36 -10.18 -6.06
N GLU A 38 12.44 -10.48 -7.35
CA GLU A 38 13.68 -10.92 -8.02
C GLU A 38 14.79 -9.86 -7.99
N GLN A 39 14.42 -8.59 -7.81
CA GLN A 39 15.35 -7.46 -7.74
C GLN A 39 15.73 -7.10 -6.30
N GLY A 40 15.22 -7.83 -5.30
CA GLY A 40 15.42 -7.53 -3.88
C GLY A 40 14.85 -6.17 -3.45
N ARG A 41 13.84 -5.65 -4.17
CA ARG A 41 13.24 -4.34 -3.89
C ARG A 41 12.02 -4.48 -2.99
N PRO A 42 11.83 -3.58 -2.01
CA PRO A 42 10.56 -3.48 -1.31
C PRO A 42 9.43 -3.26 -2.33
N CYS A 43 8.42 -4.11 -2.28
CA CYS A 43 7.28 -4.06 -3.19
C CYS A 43 6.01 -4.50 -2.47
N LEU A 44 4.87 -4.10 -3.00
CA LEU A 44 3.56 -4.44 -2.47
C LEU A 44 2.57 -4.62 -3.62
N TYR A 45 1.56 -5.44 -3.40
CA TYR A 45 0.37 -5.55 -4.24
C TYR A 45 -0.80 -4.95 -3.45
N LEU A 46 -1.52 -4.00 -4.05
CA LEU A 46 -2.63 -3.30 -3.42
C LEU A 46 -3.86 -3.47 -4.29
N GLU A 47 -4.94 -3.92 -3.65
CA GLU A 47 -6.28 -3.95 -4.24
C GLU A 47 -7.14 -2.94 -3.51
N VAL A 48 -7.84 -2.09 -4.26
CA VAL A 48 -8.81 -1.12 -3.72
C VAL A 48 -10.16 -1.41 -4.36
N ARG A 49 -11.21 -1.48 -3.54
CA ARG A 49 -12.56 -1.73 -4.04
C ARG A 49 -13.03 -0.53 -4.87
N ASN A 50 -13.45 -0.77 -6.12
CA ASN A 50 -13.71 0.29 -7.11
C ASN A 50 -14.78 1.31 -6.71
N ASP A 51 -15.77 0.92 -5.91
CA ASP A 51 -16.80 1.82 -5.40
C ASP A 51 -16.22 2.93 -4.50
N LEU A 52 -15.14 2.63 -3.77
CA LEU A 52 -14.44 3.62 -2.94
C LEU A 52 -13.69 4.68 -3.76
N LEU A 53 -13.52 4.45 -5.07
CA LEU A 53 -12.83 5.37 -5.97
C LEU A 53 -13.78 6.14 -6.88
N SER A 54 -15.09 5.90 -6.75
CA SER A 54 -16.10 6.43 -7.68
C SER A 54 -16.62 7.82 -7.30
N ASP A 55 -16.40 8.24 -6.06
CA ASP A 55 -16.81 9.54 -5.52
C ASP A 55 -15.58 10.34 -5.05
N PRO A 56 -15.50 11.66 -5.28
CA PRO A 56 -14.34 12.48 -4.91
C PRO A 56 -14.00 12.49 -3.41
N GLU A 57 -15.00 12.44 -2.52
CA GLU A 57 -14.76 12.45 -1.08
C GLU A 57 -14.09 11.13 -0.65
N THR A 58 -14.66 10.00 -1.08
CA THR A 58 -14.11 8.68 -0.74
C THR A 58 -12.75 8.47 -1.39
N PHE A 59 -12.58 8.92 -2.63
CA PHE A 59 -11.29 8.91 -3.30
C PHE A 59 -10.24 9.69 -2.50
N GLY A 60 -10.58 10.90 -2.04
CA GLY A 60 -9.70 11.72 -1.21
C GLY A 60 -9.29 11.03 0.10
N LEU A 61 -10.24 10.40 0.78
CA LEU A 61 -9.99 9.63 2.00
C LEU A 61 -8.98 8.48 1.75
N ILE A 62 -9.17 7.73 0.66
CA ILE A 62 -8.28 6.64 0.27
C ILE A 62 -6.88 7.19 -0.04
N SER A 63 -6.79 8.22 -0.87
CA SER A 63 -5.52 8.87 -1.22
C SER A 63 -4.74 9.33 0.01
N GLN A 64 -5.38 10.07 0.91
CA GLN A 64 -4.73 10.58 2.12
C GLN A 64 -4.24 9.46 3.05
N THR A 65 -5.04 8.40 3.19
CA THR A 65 -4.70 7.23 4.01
C THR A 65 -3.48 6.50 3.44
N LEU A 66 -3.46 6.27 2.12
CA LEU A 66 -2.35 5.61 1.44
C LEU A 66 -1.08 6.46 1.49
N GLU A 67 -1.18 7.77 1.22
CA GLU A 67 -0.06 8.69 1.27
C GLU A 67 0.62 8.68 2.65
N THR A 68 -0.16 8.89 3.71
CA THR A 68 0.34 8.95 5.09
C THR A 68 1.01 7.62 5.49
N SER A 69 0.39 6.50 5.11
CA SER A 69 0.91 5.16 5.38
C SER A 69 2.20 4.87 4.64
N PHE A 70 2.27 5.21 3.35
CA PHE A 70 3.44 4.94 2.52
C PHE A 70 4.60 5.86 2.85
N ALA A 71 4.34 7.13 3.18
CA ALA A 71 5.38 8.04 3.68
C ALA A 71 6.02 7.48 4.95
N THR A 72 5.21 7.05 5.91
CA THR A 72 5.69 6.44 7.17
C THR A 72 6.55 5.21 6.91
N VAL A 73 6.11 4.31 6.02
CA VAL A 73 6.86 3.10 5.67
C VAL A 73 8.15 3.44 4.91
N ALA A 74 8.09 4.38 3.96
CA ALA A 74 9.25 4.80 3.17
C ALA A 74 10.34 5.41 4.05
N MET A 75 9.98 6.27 5.00
CA MET A 75 10.92 6.83 5.98
C MET A 75 11.59 5.73 6.83
N SER A 76 10.86 4.65 7.15
CA SER A 76 11.42 3.51 7.87
C SER A 76 12.35 2.65 7.01
N LEU A 77 12.08 2.49 5.72
CA LEU A 77 12.89 1.69 4.80
C LEU A 77 14.15 2.42 4.35
N TRP A 78 14.08 3.75 4.22
CA TRP A 78 15.15 4.60 3.70
C TRP A 78 15.44 5.81 4.60
N PRO A 79 15.83 5.58 5.88
CA PRO A 79 16.01 6.66 6.85
C PRO A 79 17.12 7.67 6.50
N LYS A 80 18.03 7.32 5.58
CA LYS A 80 19.14 8.19 5.12
C LYS A 80 18.86 8.91 3.80
N SER A 81 17.78 8.57 3.10
CA SER A 81 17.45 9.18 1.80
C SER A 81 16.73 10.52 1.92
N ALA A 82 16.37 10.95 3.14
CA ALA A 82 15.91 12.31 3.42
C ALA A 82 17.03 13.37 3.31
N VAL A 83 18.28 12.95 3.02
CA VAL A 83 19.42 13.83 2.76
C VAL A 83 20.14 13.35 1.49
N ALA A 84 19.54 13.57 0.32
CA ALA A 84 20.27 13.52 -0.94
C ALA A 84 19.53 14.35 -2.00
N VAL A 85 19.97 15.62 -2.08
CA VAL A 85 19.84 16.63 -3.16
C VAL A 85 18.43 17.07 -3.57
#